data_AF-A0A6N2Z197-F1
#
_entry.id   AF-A0A6N2Z197-F1
#
_cell.length_a   1.000
_cell.length_b   1.000
_cell.length_c   1.000
_cell.angle_alpha   90.00
_cell.angle_beta   90.00
_cell.angle_gamma   90.00
#
_symmetry.space_group_name_H-M   'P 1'
#
loop_
_entity.id
_entity.type
_entity.pdbx_description
1 polymer ?
#
loop_
_entity_poly.entity_id
_entity_poly.type
_entity_poly.pdbx_seq_one_letter_code
_entity_poly.pdbx_strand_id
1 'polypeptide(L)'
;MAYNWQQFKNGLFGFSYDYEELLTKLREDVAAGDVDDKIVVIRSRRDDTNYRPIQDYLHDGESVSEDEEYSFEKTDDVLEEMEAMNRIF
;
A
#
# COMPACT_ATOMS: atom_id res chain seq x y z
N MET A 1 -7.52 10.26 -7.71
CA MET A 1 -6.19 10.91 -7.76
C MET A 1 -5.16 9.81 -7.60
N ALA A 2 -4.14 9.72 -8.46
CA ALA A 2 -3.02 8.80 -8.21
C ALA A 2 -2.21 9.35 -7.03
N TYR A 3 -2.11 8.59 -5.94
CA TYR A 3 -1.28 8.95 -4.81
C TYR A 3 0.17 8.84 -5.25
N ASN A 4 0.88 9.98 -5.29
CA ASN A 4 2.17 10.07 -5.96
C ASN A 4 3.30 9.62 -5.02
N TRP A 5 3.25 8.36 -4.58
CA TRP A 5 4.26 7.73 -3.73
C TRP A 5 5.67 7.78 -4.36
N GLN A 6 5.75 7.89 -5.69
CA GLN A 6 7.00 8.11 -6.43
C GLN A 6 7.73 9.40 -6.01
N GLN A 7 7.02 10.42 -5.52
CA GLN A 7 7.66 11.60 -4.94
C GLN A 7 8.40 11.28 -3.63
N PHE A 8 7.94 10.27 -2.89
CA PHE A 8 8.55 9.81 -1.65
C PHE A 8 9.77 8.91 -1.93
N LYS A 9 9.74 8.12 -3.01
CA LYS A 9 10.89 7.33 -3.51
C LYS A 9 12.16 8.17 -3.72
N ASN A 10 12.01 9.46 -4.07
CA ASN A 10 13.12 10.39 -4.27
C ASN A 10 13.67 11.01 -2.96
N GLY A 11 13.30 10.49 -1.78
CA GLY A 11 13.89 10.89 -0.50
C GLY A 11 13.34 12.20 0.07
N LEU A 12 12.16 12.66 -0.40
CA LEU A 12 11.52 13.88 0.10
C LEU A 12 10.95 13.74 1.53
N PHE A 13 10.82 12.51 2.04
CA PHE A 13 10.33 12.22 3.38
C PHE A 13 11.21 11.13 4.02
N GLY A 14 11.85 11.45 5.15
CA GLY A 14 12.72 10.53 5.90
C GLY A 14 11.94 9.59 6.81
N PHE A 15 10.84 9.01 6.33
CA PHE A 15 10.03 8.06 7.07
C PHE A 15 10.02 6.74 6.33
N SER A 16 10.34 5.67 7.03
CA SER A 16 10.12 4.31 6.58
C SER A 16 8.94 3.70 7.31
N TYR A 17 8.28 2.79 6.62
CA TYR A 17 7.19 2.01 7.15
C TYR A 17 7.61 0.55 7.05
N ASP A 18 7.39 -0.19 8.12
CA ASP A 18 7.66 -1.63 8.17
C ASP A 18 6.57 -2.34 7.38
N TYR A 19 6.85 -2.53 6.08
CA TYR A 19 5.97 -3.25 5.17
C TYR A 19 6.45 -4.69 4.96
N GLU A 20 7.47 -5.18 5.68
CA GLU A 20 8.00 -6.53 5.48
C GLU A 20 6.92 -7.61 5.62
N GLU A 21 6.05 -7.50 6.64
CA GLU A 21 4.98 -8.47 6.84
C GLU A 21 3.93 -8.42 5.71
N LEU A 22 3.46 -7.21 5.35
CA LEU A 22 2.47 -6.98 4.29
C LEU A 22 3.02 -7.38 2.92
N LEU A 23 4.28 -7.07 2.62
CA LEU A 23 4.98 -7.48 1.39
C LEU A 23 5.08 -9.00 1.30
N THR A 24 5.40 -9.66 2.40
CA THR A 24 5.52 -11.13 2.44
C THR A 24 4.17 -11.77 2.15
N LYS A 25 3.13 -11.34 2.88
CA LYS A 25 1.76 -11.83 2.66
C LYS A 25 1.29 -11.57 1.23
N LEU A 26 1.41 -10.33 0.74
CA LEU A 26 0.94 -9.97 -0.60
C LEU A 26 1.68 -10.76 -1.69
N ARG A 27 2.99 -11.04 -1.51
CA ARG A 27 3.74 -11.91 -2.43
C ARG A 27 3.28 -13.36 -2.37
N GLU A 28 2.97 -13.87 -1.18
CA GLU A 28 2.41 -15.21 -1.02
C GLU A 28 1.02 -15.31 -1.66
N ASP A 29 0.16 -14.30 -1.47
CA ASP A 29 -1.15 -14.20 -2.09
C ASP A 29 -1.07 -14.13 -3.61
N VAL A 30 -0.16 -13.33 -4.17
CA VAL A 30 0.09 -13.27 -5.62
C VAL A 30 0.57 -14.63 -6.14
N ALA A 31 1.46 -15.30 -5.42
CA ALA A 31 1.97 -16.61 -5.82
C ALA A 31 0.91 -17.72 -5.70
N ALA A 32 0.00 -17.60 -4.72
CA ALA A 32 -1.14 -18.48 -4.54
C ALA A 32 -2.26 -18.21 -5.56
N GLY A 33 -2.28 -17.02 -6.17
CA GLY A 33 -3.35 -16.56 -7.05
C GLY A 33 -4.61 -16.14 -6.29
N ASP A 34 -4.45 -15.71 -5.03
CA ASP A 34 -5.53 -15.26 -4.15
C ASP A 34 -5.90 -13.78 -4.40
N VAL A 35 -4.93 -13.00 -4.89
CA VAL A 35 -5.13 -11.60 -5.32
C VAL A 35 -5.03 -11.47 -6.85
N ASP A 36 -5.89 -10.62 -7.41
CA ASP A 36 -5.96 -10.35 -8.85
C ASP A 36 -4.95 -9.24 -9.27
N ASP A 37 -5.04 -8.73 -10.51
CA ASP A 37 -4.22 -7.59 -10.99
C ASP A 37 -4.42 -6.32 -10.14
N LYS A 38 -5.56 -6.24 -9.44
CA LYS A 38 -5.95 -5.11 -8.61
C LYS A 38 -6.38 -5.57 -7.23
N ILE A 39 -5.90 -4.86 -6.22
CA ILE A 39 -6.28 -5.02 -4.82
C ILE A 39 -6.87 -3.72 -4.29
N VAL A 40 -7.66 -3.86 -3.23
CA VAL A 40 -8.16 -2.71 -2.48
C VAL A 40 -7.14 -2.42 -1.39
N VAL A 41 -6.65 -1.19 -1.34
CA VAL A 41 -5.65 -0.76 -0.38
C VAL A 41 -6.29 0.21 0.59
N ILE A 42 -6.24 -0.11 1.88
CA ILE A 42 -6.68 0.77 2.96
C ILE A 42 -5.54 1.75 3.24
N ARG A 43 -5.81 3.04 3.04
CA ARG A 43 -4.85 4.11 3.26
C ARG A 43 -5.28 4.93 4.47
N SER A 44 -4.40 5.07 5.44
CA SER A 44 -4.68 5.86 6.63
C SER A 44 -4.24 7.31 6.43
N ARG A 45 -5.15 8.25 6.65
CA ARG A 45 -4.81 9.67 6.60
C ARG A 45 -4.10 10.05 7.89
N ARG A 46 -2.85 10.51 7.80
CA ARG A 46 -2.18 11.19 8.91
C ARG A 46 -2.49 12.68 8.86
N ASP A 47 -2.95 13.25 9.97
CA ASP A 47 -3.17 14.71 10.08
C ASP A 47 -1.86 15.51 9.95
N ASP A 48 -0.74 14.92 10.36
CA ASP A 48 0.58 15.56 10.35
C ASP A 48 1.26 15.60 8.98
N THR A 49 0.76 14.86 7.97
CA THR A 49 1.45 14.73 6.69
C THR A 49 0.47 14.61 5.52
N ASN A 50 0.84 15.13 4.35
CA ASN A 50 0.07 14.91 3.12
C ASN A 50 0.22 13.49 2.54
N TYR A 51 1.10 12.66 3.12
CA TYR A 51 1.26 11.26 2.76
C TYR A 51 0.21 10.39 3.46
N ARG A 52 -0.32 9.45 2.69
CA ARG A 52 -1.28 8.44 3.16
C ARG A 52 -0.63 7.06 3.01
N PRO A 53 0.09 6.60 4.04
CA PRO A 53 0.68 5.27 4.02
C PRO A 53 -0.40 4.22 3.83
N ILE A 54 -0.03 3.14 3.15
CA ILE A 54 -0.81 1.92 3.16
C ILE A 54 -0.85 1.42 4.59
N GLN A 55 -2.05 1.16 5.08
CA GLN A 55 -2.27 0.56 6.39
C GLN A 55 -2.50 -0.94 6.24
N ASP A 56 -3.30 -1.32 5.24
CA ASP A 56 -3.69 -2.71 4.99
C ASP A 56 -4.16 -2.88 3.54
N TYR A 57 -4.42 -4.13 3.12
CA TYR A 57 -5.01 -4.43 1.83
C TYR A 57 -6.10 -5.48 1.99
N LEU A 58 -7.09 -5.43 1.10
CA LEU A 58 -8.25 -6.29 1.10
C LEU A 58 -8.30 -7.09 -0.21
N HIS A 59 -8.75 -8.34 -0.08
CA HIS A 59 -8.92 -9.24 -1.20
C HIS A 59 -10.19 -8.91 -2.00
N ASP A 60 -10.26 -9.38 -3.25
CA ASP A 60 -11.46 -9.21 -4.08
C ASP A 60 -12.65 -9.90 -3.42
N GLY A 61 -13.65 -9.10 -3.04
CA GLY A 61 -14.85 -9.56 -2.32
C GLY A 61 -14.90 -9.20 -0.83
N GLU A 62 -13.83 -8.65 -0.26
CA GLU A 62 -13.88 -8.09 1.08
C GLU A 62 -14.58 -6.72 1.11
N SER A 63 -15.37 -6.48 2.16
CA SER A 63 -16.12 -5.24 2.33
C SER A 63 -15.33 -4.26 3.19
N VAL A 64 -15.02 -3.12 2.60
CA VAL A 64 -14.49 -1.92 3.26
C VAL A 64 -15.53 -1.30 4.19
N SER A 65 -15.10 -0.82 5.36
CA SER A 65 -15.95 -0.01 6.23
C SER A 65 -16.20 1.36 5.60
N GLU A 66 -17.39 1.95 5.78
CA GLU A 66 -17.73 3.28 5.24
C GLU A 66 -16.84 4.41 5.79
N ASP A 67 -16.24 4.22 6.98
CA ASP A 67 -15.32 5.17 7.62
C ASP A 67 -13.86 5.04 7.12
N GLU A 68 -13.54 4.02 6.33
CA GLU A 68 -12.17 3.76 5.88
C GLU A 68 -11.92 4.33 4.47
N GLU A 69 -10.82 5.07 4.31
CA GLU A 69 -10.38 5.52 2.98
C GLU A 69 -9.63 4.39 2.27
N TYR A 70 -10.25 3.84 1.23
CA TYR A 70 -9.66 2.79 0.40
C TYR A 70 -9.43 3.26 -1.04
N SER A 71 -8.47 2.64 -1.72
CA SER A 71 -8.21 2.87 -3.14
C SER A 71 -8.00 1.57 -3.89
N PHE A 72 -8.50 1.49 -5.12
CA PHE A 72 -8.24 0.37 -6.00
C PHE A 72 -6.94 0.61 -6.74
N GLU A 73 -5.92 -0.17 -6.43
CA GLU A 73 -4.60 -0.04 -7.02
C GLU A 73 -4.10 -1.37 -7.53
N LYS A 74 -3.14 -1.31 -8.45
CA LYS A 74 -2.56 -2.52 -9.01
C LYS A 74 -1.68 -3.17 -7.97
N THR A 75 -1.79 -4.49 -7.85
CA THR A 75 -0.97 -5.28 -6.92
C THR A 75 0.52 -5.02 -7.13
N ASP A 76 0.94 -4.91 -8.39
CA ASP A 76 2.33 -4.59 -8.79
C ASP A 76 2.77 -3.18 -8.32
N ASP A 77 1.89 -2.18 -8.42
CA ASP A 77 2.18 -0.79 -7.99
C ASP A 77 2.28 -0.71 -6.47
N VAL A 78 1.41 -1.42 -5.76
CA VAL A 78 1.39 -1.53 -4.30
C VAL A 78 2.64 -2.22 -3.78
N LEU A 79 3.05 -3.32 -4.42
CA LEU A 79 4.31 -3.99 -4.11
C LEU A 79 5.50 -3.04 -4.33
N GLU A 80 5.53 -2.29 -5.43
CA GLU A 80 6.63 -1.32 -5.66
C GLU A 80 6.64 -0.19 -4.63
N GLU A 81 5.47 0.35 -4.26
CA GLU A 81 5.31 1.38 -3.21
C GLU A 81 5.84 0.86 -1.86
N MET A 82 5.37 -0.32 -1.44
CA MET A 82 5.77 -0.95 -0.19
C MET A 82 7.27 -1.27 -0.17
N GLU A 83 7.84 -1.83 -1.23
CA GLU A 83 9.27 -2.12 -1.33
C GLU A 83 10.13 -0.86 -1.26
N ALA A 84 9.67 0.23 -1.91
CA ALA A 84 10.36 1.50 -1.88
C ALA A 84 10.34 2.11 -0.47
N MET A 85 9.18 2.14 0.19
CA MET A 85 9.01 2.67 1.55
C MET A 85 9.73 1.84 2.62
N ASN A 86 9.79 0.52 2.44
CA ASN A 86 10.49 -0.39 3.35
C ASN A 86 12.02 -0.23 3.26
N ARG A 87 12.54 0.22 2.11
CA ARG A 87 13.99 0.40 1.88
C ARG A 87 14.56 1.72 2.37
N ILE A 88 13.73 2.68 2.78
CA ILE A 88 14.22 3.98 3.26
C ILE A 88 14.85 3.75 4.64
N PHE A 89 16.17 3.93 4.75
CA PHE A 89 16.95 3.89 5.98
C PHE A 89 17.77 5.18 6.11
#